data_AF-A0A832UR95-F1
#
_entry.id   AF-A0A832UR95-F1
#
_cell.length_a   1.000
_cell.length_b   1.000
_cell.length_c   1.000
_cell.angle_alpha   90.00
_cell.angle_beta   90.00
_cell.angle_gamma   90.00
#
_symmetry.space_group_name_H-M   'P 1'
#
loop_
_entity.id
_entity.type
_entity.pdbx_description
1 polymer ?
#
loop_
_entity_poly.entity_id
_entity_poly.type
_entity_poly.pdbx_seq_one_letter_code
_entity_poly.pdbx_strand_id
1 'polypeptide(L)'
;VFLIGTVLGTPFISLLTSVLAYSIPLHPFAYGMACGIGSASMNAAAVASLSTIYPQYAVQMEAFSGMANLIAMVTGMYVYIFVALPLTERLYNILEPIIGKISDNKINMEKESINNEV
;
A
#
# COMPACT_ATOMS: atom_id res chain seq x y z
N VAL A 1 -9.78 -5.81 1.92
CA VAL A 1 -8.41 -6.14 2.39
C VAL A 1 -7.63 -4.89 2.79
N PHE A 2 -7.50 -3.87 1.93
CA PHE A 2 -6.81 -2.61 2.25
C PHE A 2 -7.38 -1.90 3.49
N LEU A 3 -8.71 -1.72 3.55
CA LEU A 3 -9.39 -1.06 4.68
C LEU A 3 -9.17 -1.76 6.03
N ILE A 4 -9.20 -3.10 6.04
CA ILE A 4 -8.96 -3.91 7.26
C ILE A 4 -7.51 -3.75 7.73
N GLY A 5 -6.55 -3.75 6.80
CA GLY A 5 -5.14 -3.51 7.12
C GLY A 5 -4.88 -2.09 7.62
N THR A 6 -5.54 -1.07 7.03
CA THR A 6 -5.37 0.31 7.48
C THR A 6 -6.05 0.54 8.83
N VAL A 7 -7.26 0.05 9.05
CA VAL A 7 -7.99 0.20 10.33
C VAL A 7 -7.27 -0.51 11.48
N LEU A 8 -6.78 -1.74 11.27
CA LEU A 8 -5.99 -2.45 12.29
C LEU A 8 -4.57 -1.88 12.45
N GLY A 9 -3.97 -1.37 11.37
CA GLY A 9 -2.62 -0.78 11.40
C GLY A 9 -2.57 0.62 12.03
N THR A 10 -3.67 1.38 11.96
CA THR A 10 -3.77 2.74 12.52
C THR A 10 -3.44 2.81 14.03
N PRO A 11 -4.06 2.01 14.92
CA PRO A 11 -3.72 2.01 16.34
C PRO A 11 -2.31 1.48 16.61
N PHE A 12 -1.84 0.53 15.79
CA PHE A 12 -0.49 -0.01 15.91
C PHE A 12 0.58 1.04 15.59
N ILE A 13 0.39 1.80 14.51
CA ILE A 13 1.30 2.87 14.11
C ILE A 13 1.24 4.04 15.09
N SER A 14 0.07 4.39 15.63
CA SER A 14 -0.08 5.41 16.67
C SER A 14 0.76 5.07 17.93
N LEU A 15 0.67 3.83 18.40
CA LEU A 15 1.48 3.34 19.53
C LEU A 15 2.97 3.28 19.18
N LEU A 16 3.33 2.72 18.03
CA LEU A 16 4.71 2.64 17.57
C LEU A 16 5.35 4.02 17.47
N THR A 17 4.60 4.98 16.94
CA THR A 17 5.03 6.37 16.78
C THR A 17 5.26 7.04 18.15
N SER A 18 4.39 6.78 19.14
CA SER A 18 4.61 7.24 20.52
C SER A 18 5.87 6.65 21.15
N VAL A 19 6.14 5.36 20.92
CA VAL A 19 7.35 4.67 21.42
C VAL A 19 8.62 5.18 20.72
N LEU A 20 8.55 5.44 19.42
CA LEU A 20 9.67 5.98 18.63
C LEU A 20 10.03 7.40 19.05
N ALA A 21 9.03 8.25 19.29
CA ALA A 21 9.21 9.61 19.77
C ALA A 21 10.01 9.68 21.09
N TYR A 22 9.93 8.63 21.91
CA TYR A 22 10.69 8.49 23.16
C TYR A 22 12.07 7.84 22.96
N SER A 23 12.20 6.90 22.02
CA SER A 23 13.40 6.06 21.89
C SER A 23 14.51 6.68 21.04
N ILE A 24 14.21 7.60 20.13
CA ILE A 24 15.22 8.19 19.23
C ILE A 24 15.11 9.72 19.26
N PRO A 25 16.15 10.46 19.68
CA PRO A 25 16.17 11.93 19.62
C PRO A 25 16.44 12.41 18.19
N LEU A 26 15.55 12.06 17.26
CA LEU A 26 15.55 12.56 15.89
C LEU A 26 14.78 13.88 15.82
N HIS A 27 15.12 14.70 14.81
CA HIS A 27 14.44 15.96 14.59
C HIS A 27 12.94 15.74 14.29
N PRO A 28 12.00 16.48 14.91
CA PRO A 28 10.55 16.28 14.74
C PRO A 28 10.06 16.27 13.28
N PHE A 29 10.73 17.00 12.39
CA PHE A 29 10.45 16.96 10.94
C PHE A 29 10.71 15.60 10.28
N ALA A 30 11.72 14.85 10.74
CA ALA A 30 12.01 13.52 10.20
C ALA A 30 10.88 12.54 10.53
N TYR A 31 10.30 12.64 11.73
CA TYR A 31 9.13 11.85 12.10
C TYR A 31 7.89 12.23 11.30
N GLY A 32 7.67 13.52 11.04
CA GLY A 32 6.60 13.97 10.14
C GLY A 32 6.72 13.37 8.74
N MET A 33 7.93 13.37 8.15
CA MET A 33 8.17 12.73 6.85
C MET A 33 8.00 11.20 6.89
N ALA A 34 8.41 10.54 7.98
CA ALA A 34 8.25 9.10 8.14
C ALA A 34 6.77 8.67 8.16
N CYS A 35 5.90 9.48 8.77
CA CYS A 35 4.46 9.25 8.76
C CYS A 35 3.83 9.36 7.36
N GLY A 36 4.48 10.09 6.45
CA GLY A 36 4.03 10.33 5.08
C GLY A 36 4.21 9.16 4.12
N ILE A 37 4.89 8.08 4.53
CA ILE A 37 5.00 6.84 3.76
C ILE A 37 3.85 5.91 4.18
N GLY A 38 2.64 6.16 3.66
CA GLY A 38 1.47 5.38 4.05
C GLY A 38 0.18 5.79 3.35
N SER A 39 -0.89 5.03 3.59
CA SER A 39 -2.24 5.44 3.19
C SER A 39 -2.65 6.68 3.99
N ALA A 40 -3.40 7.59 3.36
CA ALA A 40 -3.80 8.87 3.96
C ALA A 40 -4.40 8.74 5.38
N SER A 41 -5.15 7.67 5.65
CA SER A 41 -5.75 7.41 6.97
C SER A 41 -4.74 7.00 8.04
N MET A 42 -3.77 6.16 7.69
CA MET A 42 -2.70 5.75 8.61
C MET A 42 -1.78 6.93 8.93
N ASN A 43 -1.50 7.75 7.92
CA ASN A 43 -0.72 8.97 8.06
C ASN A 43 -1.42 9.97 9.00
N ALA A 44 -2.71 10.25 8.79
CA ALA A 44 -3.48 11.16 9.63
C ALA A 44 -3.45 10.75 11.12
N ALA A 45 -3.56 9.46 11.43
CA ALA A 45 -3.49 8.99 12.81
C ALA A 45 -2.09 9.04 13.42
N ALA A 46 -1.06 8.76 12.62
CA ALA A 46 0.34 8.88 13.07
C ALA A 46 0.66 10.35 13.39
N VAL A 47 0.33 11.27 12.49
CA VAL A 47 0.49 12.72 12.68
C VAL A 47 -0.36 13.22 13.85
N ALA A 48 -1.59 12.74 14.03
CA ALA A 48 -2.43 13.08 15.18
C ALA A 48 -1.77 12.67 16.51
N SER A 49 -1.18 11.47 16.57
CA SER A 49 -0.47 10.97 17.75
C SER A 49 0.83 11.71 18.02
N LEU A 50 1.43 12.28 16.98
CA LEU A 50 2.67 13.05 17.08
C LEU A 50 2.44 14.52 17.41
N SER A 51 1.33 15.07 16.93
CA SER A 51 0.85 16.41 17.22
C SER A 51 0.54 16.58 18.72
N THR A 52 0.07 15.54 19.39
CA THR A 52 -0.13 15.55 20.85
C THR A 52 1.18 15.53 21.65
N ILE A 53 2.25 14.95 21.09
CA ILE A 53 3.58 14.86 21.74
C ILE A 53 4.40 16.13 21.47
N TYR A 54 4.33 16.69 20.26
CA TYR A 54 5.08 17.87 19.83
C TYR A 54 4.17 18.95 19.21
N PRO A 55 3.32 19.62 20.00
CA PRO A 55 2.29 20.54 19.49
C PRO A 55 2.87 21.75 18.76
N GLN A 56 4.07 22.19 19.11
CA GLN A 56 4.75 23.32 18.46
C GLN A 56 5.16 23.06 17.00
N TYR A 57 5.28 21.79 16.58
CA TYR A 57 5.71 21.41 15.23
C TYR A 57 4.61 20.74 14.41
N ALA A 58 3.41 20.56 14.97
CA ALA A 58 2.29 19.83 14.36
C ALA A 58 1.98 20.30 12.92
N VAL A 59 1.83 21.61 12.72
CA VAL A 59 1.49 22.20 11.41
C VAL A 59 2.57 21.89 10.36
N GLN A 60 3.84 21.98 10.75
CA GLN A 60 4.96 21.71 9.85
C GLN A 60 5.04 20.20 9.55
N MET A 61 4.83 19.34 10.55
CA MET A 61 4.86 17.88 10.38
C MET A 61 3.73 17.40 9.48
N GLU A 62 2.53 17.97 9.58
CA GLU A 62 1.41 17.68 8.69
C GLU A 62 1.73 18.11 7.25
N ALA A 63 2.28 19.31 7.05
CA ALA A 63 2.68 19.79 5.73
C ALA A 63 3.79 18.92 5.09
N PHE A 64 4.80 18.53 5.88
CA PHE A 64 5.87 17.62 5.44
C PHE A 64 5.34 16.22 5.14
N SER A 65 4.43 15.71 5.96
CA SER A 65 3.83 14.40 5.77
C SER A 65 2.96 14.34 4.50
N GLY A 66 2.18 15.40 4.25
CA GLY A 66 1.40 15.54 3.02
C GLY A 66 2.29 15.61 1.77
N MET A 67 3.39 16.36 1.83
CA MET A 67 4.40 16.38 0.75
C MET A 67 5.02 15.00 0.53
N ALA A 68 5.41 14.29 1.57
CA ALA A 68 6.01 12.96 1.47
C ALA A 68 5.04 11.94 0.82
N ASN A 69 3.75 12.00 1.16
CA ASN A 69 2.74 11.18 0.50
C ASN A 69 2.62 11.50 -1.00
N LEU A 70 2.66 12.79 -1.37
CA LEU A 70 2.62 13.20 -2.77
C LEU A 70 3.87 12.73 -3.55
N ILE A 71 5.06 12.87 -2.96
CA ILE A 71 6.31 12.36 -3.53
C ILE A 71 6.22 10.84 -3.71
N ALA A 72 5.74 10.10 -2.70
CA ALA A 72 5.58 8.66 -2.78
C ALA A 72 4.62 8.23 -3.90
N MET A 73 3.52 8.97 -4.10
CA MET A 73 2.57 8.72 -5.20
C MET A 73 3.22 8.95 -6.57
N VAL A 74 3.93 10.07 -6.73
CA VAL A 74 4.60 10.42 -7.97
C VAL A 74 5.72 9.42 -8.27
N THR A 75 6.61 9.14 -7.32
CA THR A 75 7.68 8.16 -7.45
C THR A 75 7.11 6.75 -7.68
N GLY A 76 6.03 6.39 -6.99
CA GLY A 76 5.33 5.12 -7.16
C GLY A 76 4.85 4.94 -8.59
N MET A 77 4.26 5.97 -9.20
CA MET A 77 3.88 5.96 -10.61
C MET A 77 5.07 5.68 -11.53
N TYR A 78 6.21 6.35 -11.33
CA TYR A 78 7.41 6.10 -12.12
C TYR A 78 7.92 4.66 -11.95
N VAL A 79 7.92 4.13 -10.71
CA VAL A 79 8.31 2.74 -10.44
C VAL A 79 7.34 1.76 -11.09
N TYR A 80 6.03 2.03 -11.11
CA TYR A 80 5.07 1.18 -11.81
C TYR A 80 5.36 1.09 -13.31
N ILE A 81 5.67 2.21 -13.95
CA ILE A 81 5.98 2.22 -15.39
C ILE A 81 7.25 1.42 -15.67
N PHE A 82 8.33 1.63 -14.91
CA PHE A 82 9.61 0.97 -15.21
C PHE A 82 9.73 -0.46 -14.68
N VAL A 83 9.11 -0.78 -13.54
CA VAL A 83 9.29 -2.05 -12.83
C VAL A 83 8.04 -2.91 -12.91
N ALA A 84 6.85 -2.34 -12.75
CA ALA A 84 5.63 -3.15 -12.76
C ALA A 84 5.24 -3.62 -14.16
N LEU A 85 5.49 -2.86 -15.23
CA LEU A 85 5.30 -3.36 -16.60
C LEU A 85 6.13 -4.62 -16.92
N PRO A 86 7.48 -4.63 -16.77
CA PRO A 86 8.24 -5.85 -17.04
C PRO A 86 7.93 -6.98 -16.07
N LEU A 87 7.56 -6.66 -14.82
CA LEU A 87 7.13 -7.67 -13.86
C LEU A 87 5.78 -8.29 -14.25
N THR A 88 4.86 -7.49 -14.78
CA THR A 88 3.53 -7.93 -15.21
C THR A 88 3.67 -8.84 -16.44
N GLU A 89 4.51 -8.51 -17.43
CA GLU A 89 4.77 -9.41 -18.56
C GLU A 89 5.39 -10.73 -18.10
N ARG A 90 6.33 -10.71 -17.15
CA ARG A 90 6.91 -11.95 -16.59
C ARG A 90 5.87 -12.78 -15.86
N LEU A 91 5.03 -12.15 -15.05
CA LEU A 91 4.00 -12.85 -14.30
C LEU A 91 2.92 -13.40 -15.24
N TYR A 92 2.54 -12.64 -16.27
CA TYR A 92 1.58 -13.06 -17.29
C TYR A 92 2.08 -14.28 -18.05
N ASN A 93 3.34 -14.28 -18.53
CA ASN A 93 3.94 -15.44 -19.20
C ASN A 93 3.97 -16.71 -18.33
N ILE A 94 4.02 -16.56 -17.00
CA ILE A 94 4.00 -17.70 -16.06
C ILE A 94 2.55 -18.16 -15.77
N LEU A 95 1.60 -17.24 -15.63
CA LEU A 95 0.21 -17.54 -15.29
C LEU A 95 -0.64 -17.96 -16.51
N GLU A 96 -0.39 -17.39 -17.68
CA GLU A 96 -1.08 -17.71 -18.94
C GLU A 96 -1.10 -19.21 -19.27
N PRO A 97 0.01 -19.98 -19.21
CA PRO A 97 -0.02 -21.42 -19.48
C PRO A 97 -0.77 -22.23 -18.41
N ILE A 98 -1.00 -21.66 -17.22
CA ILE A 98 -1.72 -22.32 -16.11
C ILE A 98 -3.22 -22.01 -16.22
N ILE A 99 -3.60 -20.75 -16.43
CA ILE A 99 -4.99 -20.31 -16.58
C ILE A 99 -5.58 -20.74 -17.94
N GLY A 100 -4.80 -20.69 -19.02
CA GLY A 100 -5.26 -21.06 -20.37
C GLY A 100 -5.70 -22.52 -20.46
N LYS A 101 -4.96 -23.43 -19.82
CA LYS A 101 -5.33 -24.86 -19.73
C LYS A 101 -6.64 -25.10 -18.97
N ILE A 102 -6.96 -24.26 -17.99
CA ILE A 102 -8.21 -24.35 -17.22
C ILE A 102 -9.40 -23.86 -18.06
N SER A 103 -9.20 -22.82 -18.86
CA SER A 103 -10.22 -22.32 -19.80
C SER A 103 -10.50 -23.33 -20.92
N ASP A 104 -9.47 -23.90 -21.54
CA ASP A 104 -9.64 -24.88 -22.63
C ASP A 104 -10.30 -26.19 -22.15
N ASN A 105 -9.97 -26.68 -20.94
CA ASN A 105 -10.64 -27.88 -20.39
C ASN A 105 -12.12 -27.64 -20.08
N LYS A 106 -12.50 -26.46 -19.59
CA LYS A 106 -13.92 -26.12 -19.38
C LYS A 106 -14.72 -26.11 -20.67
N ILE A 107 -14.16 -25.51 -21.74
CA ILE A 107 -14.83 -25.42 -23.04
C ILE A 107 -14.98 -26.81 -23.67
N ASN A 108 -13.99 -27.70 -23.52
CA ASN A 108 -14.08 -29.07 -24.02
C ASN A 108 -15.10 -29.91 -23.22
N MET A 109 -15.16 -29.78 -21.89
CA MET A 109 -16.19 -30.44 -21.07
C MET A 109 -17.61 -29.98 -21.40
N GLU A 110 -17.82 -28.68 -21.64
CA GLU A 110 -19.12 -28.13 -22.01
C GLU A 110 -19.59 -28.64 -23.38
N LYS A 111 -18.68 -28.75 -24.35
CA LYS A 111 -18.95 -29.35 -25.67
C LYS A 111 -19.26 -30.84 -25.58
N GLU A 112 -18.60 -31.57 -24.71
CA GLU A 112 -18.82 -33.02 -24.51
C GLU A 112 -20.16 -33.32 -23.82
N SER A 113 -20.63 -32.44 -22.92
CA SER A 113 -21.97 -32.53 -22.33
C SER A 113 -23.09 -32.26 -23.34
N ILE A 114 -22.92 -31.29 -24.24
CA ILE A 114 -23.94 -30.96 -25.25
C ILE A 114 -24.06 -32.06 -26.32
N ASN A 115 -22.95 -32.72 -26.66
CA ASN A 115 -22.94 -33.77 -27.69
C ASN A 115 -23.45 -35.14 -27.20
N ASN A 116 -23.61 -35.33 -25.88
CA ASN A 116 -24.17 -36.55 -25.27
C ASN A 116 -25.68 -36.42 -24.96
N GLU A 117 -26.28 -35.24 -25.14
CA GLU A 117 -27.72 -34.99 -24.97
C GLU A 117 -28.50 -34.93 -26.29
N VAL A 118 -27.84 -35.10 -27.45
CA VAL A 118 -28.43 -35.18 -28.80
C VAL A 118 -28.28 -36.59 -29.37
#